data_AF-A0A654D4L9-F1
#
_entry.id   AF-A0A654D4L9-F1
#
_cell.length_a   1.000
_cell.length_b   1.000
_cell.length_c   1.000
_cell.angle_alpha   90.00
_cell.angle_beta   90.00
_cell.angle_gamma   90.00
#
_symmetry.space_group_name_H-M   'P 1'
#
loop_
_entity.id
_entity.type
_entity.pdbx_description
1 polymer ?
#
loop_
_entity_poly.entity_id
_entity_poly.type
_entity_poly.pdbx_seq_one_letter_code
_entity_poly.pdbx_strand_id
1 'polypeptide(L)'
;MRYGQGSRRIGLPVQRVNGQWEFLYGGDVPLPDGTIAELVVDSSAIRDRDFLNLISQELAVQVLPLGTPLLVALSDQSHGWQQAEAQPRPTIPLQFLPPGSTRFITVHIGPKSKRQSDLFSADEGGLWLRQTGLDRCELECSPILMPEGSAKAVAQSPNHAFTMLSEQYEQHRLSHTGNAYTQFFYQEADGQWLPLSVLRDGMFKRAETSVIHLAWQQLETKLGWCHMPPSPKTTVPKRNKPDADAGQ
;
A
#
# COMPACT_ATOMS: atom_id res chain seq x y z
N MET A 1 -10.42 28.34 10.32
CA MET A 1 -9.65 27.16 9.85
C MET A 1 -10.05 26.88 8.42
N ARG A 2 -9.13 27.06 7.45
CA ARG A 2 -9.37 26.75 6.03
C ARG A 2 -8.69 25.43 5.70
N TYR A 3 -9.49 24.41 5.40
CA TYR A 3 -9.03 23.21 4.69
C TYR A 3 -8.92 23.53 3.19
N GLY A 4 -7.92 22.97 2.52
CA GLY A 4 -7.88 22.86 1.06
C GLY A 4 -7.00 23.87 0.31
N GLN A 5 -5.68 23.69 0.38
CA GLN A 5 -4.83 23.97 -0.77
C GLN A 5 -4.16 22.65 -1.14
N GLY A 6 -4.68 21.97 -2.17
CA GLY A 6 -3.88 20.95 -2.85
C GLY A 6 -2.61 21.64 -3.35
N SER A 7 -1.45 21.02 -3.08
CA SER A 7 -0.17 21.52 -3.59
C SER A 7 -0.28 21.67 -5.09
N ARG A 8 -0.32 22.92 -5.58
CA ARG A 8 -0.39 23.20 -7.01
C ARG A 8 0.92 22.71 -7.63
N ARG A 9 0.88 21.59 -8.34
CA ARG A 9 2.02 21.10 -9.11
C ARG A 9 2.21 22.02 -10.31
N ILE A 10 3.45 22.44 -10.54
CA ILE A 10 3.85 23.29 -11.66
C ILE A 10 4.92 22.51 -12.42
N GLY A 11 4.76 22.39 -13.74
CA GLY A 11 5.77 21.79 -14.60
C GLY A 11 6.92 22.79 -14.78
N LEU A 12 8.13 22.38 -14.39
CA LEU A 12 9.35 23.17 -14.60
C LEU A 12 10.10 22.55 -15.77
N PRO A 13 10.19 23.23 -16.94
CA PRO A 13 11.00 22.74 -18.03
C PRO A 13 12.48 22.86 -17.64
N VAL A 14 13.16 21.72 -17.65
CA VAL A 14 14.59 21.62 -17.34
C VAL A 14 15.30 20.89 -18.47
N GLN A 15 16.58 21.18 -18.65
CA GLN A 15 17.44 20.49 -19.60
C GLN A 15 18.73 20.06 -18.91
N ARG A 16 19.36 19.00 -19.42
CA ARG A 16 20.63 18.51 -18.89
C ARG A 16 21.79 19.14 -19.66
N VAL A 17 22.56 20.00 -19.01
CA VAL A 17 23.75 20.67 -19.57
C VAL A 17 24.95 20.31 -18.70
N ASN A 18 26.04 19.83 -19.32
CA ASN A 18 27.28 19.44 -18.63
C ASN A 18 27.09 18.50 -17.42
N GLY A 19 26.10 17.61 -17.50
CA GLY A 19 25.81 16.64 -16.44
C GLY A 19 24.90 17.15 -15.32
N GLN A 20 24.58 18.44 -15.28
CA GLN A 20 23.68 19.08 -14.32
C GLN A 20 22.31 19.38 -14.95
N TRP A 21 21.27 19.43 -14.12
CA TRP A 21 19.93 19.87 -14.54
C TRP A 21 19.83 21.38 -14.35
N GLU A 22 19.55 22.08 -15.44
CA GLU A 22 19.36 23.53 -15.45
C GLU A 22 17.94 23.86 -15.90
N PHE A 23 17.42 25.00 -15.46
CA PHE A 23 16.17 25.52 -15.99
C PHE A 23 16.32 25.77 -17.50
N LEU A 24 15.29 25.46 -18.29
CA LEU A 24 15.38 25.55 -19.77
C LEU A 24 15.79 26.96 -20.24
N TYR A 25 15.41 27.99 -19.49
CA TYR A 25 15.74 29.39 -19.79
C TYR A 25 17.05 29.88 -19.14
N GLY A 26 17.84 28.96 -18.57
CA GLY A 26 19.12 29.20 -17.93
C GLY A 26 19.02 29.38 -16.41
N GLY A 27 20.09 28.97 -15.71
CA GLY A 27 20.22 29.08 -14.26
C GLY A 27 19.76 27.84 -13.49
N ASP A 28 20.05 27.84 -12.19
CA ASP A 28 19.65 26.79 -11.26
C ASP A 28 18.13 26.82 -11.00
N VAL A 29 17.57 25.68 -10.59
CA VAL A 29 16.15 25.59 -10.21
C VAL A 29 16.05 25.93 -8.71
N PRO A 30 15.45 27.07 -8.32
CA PRO A 30 15.52 27.59 -6.95
C PRO A 30 14.57 26.84 -6.01
N LEU A 31 14.92 25.59 -5.69
CA LEU A 31 14.18 24.72 -4.78
C LEU A 31 14.98 24.49 -3.49
N PRO A 32 14.32 24.40 -2.33
CA PRO A 32 14.99 24.02 -1.08
C PRO A 32 15.63 22.64 -1.15
N ASP A 33 16.72 22.45 -0.42
CA ASP A 33 17.36 21.14 -0.27
C ASP A 33 16.38 20.08 0.22
N GLY A 34 16.46 18.89 -0.37
CA GLY A 34 15.55 17.77 -0.07
C GLY A 34 14.19 17.86 -0.77
N THR A 35 13.95 18.85 -1.62
CA THR A 35 12.75 18.90 -2.46
C THR A 35 12.72 17.70 -3.40
N ILE A 36 11.64 16.91 -3.32
CA ILE A 36 11.42 15.77 -4.21
C ILE A 36 10.72 16.27 -5.47
N ALA A 37 11.31 15.97 -6.63
CA ALA A 37 10.75 16.25 -7.95
C ALA A 37 10.61 14.96 -8.76
N GLU A 38 9.68 14.98 -9.71
CA GLU A 38 9.47 13.89 -10.66
C GLU A 38 10.08 14.30 -12.00
N LEU A 39 10.99 13.46 -12.51
CA LEU A 39 11.61 13.67 -13.82
C LEU A 39 10.87 12.85 -14.87
N VAL A 40 10.18 13.53 -15.77
CA VAL A 40 9.53 12.89 -16.92
C VAL A 40 10.42 13.09 -18.15
N VAL A 41 10.96 11.99 -18.67
CA VAL A 41 11.80 11.97 -19.87
C VAL A 41 11.31 10.90 -20.84
N ASP A 42 11.55 11.12 -22.13
CA ASP A 42 11.30 10.08 -23.12
C ASP A 42 12.29 8.92 -22.93
N SER A 43 11.78 7.68 -22.99
CA SER A 43 12.62 6.48 -22.85
C SER A 43 13.80 6.43 -23.83
N SER A 44 13.64 7.00 -25.04
CA SER A 44 14.71 7.09 -26.05
C SER A 44 15.85 8.03 -25.66
N ALA A 45 15.63 8.94 -24.70
CA ALA A 45 16.66 9.83 -24.18
C ALA A 45 17.59 9.12 -23.18
N ILE A 46 17.21 7.93 -22.69
CA ILE A 46 18.02 7.13 -21.77
C ILE A 46 19.01 6.27 -22.56
N ARG A 47 20.29 6.65 -22.50
CA ARG A 47 21.36 5.99 -23.26
C ARG A 47 21.81 4.66 -22.66
N ASP A 48 21.72 4.54 -21.35
CA ASP A 48 22.04 3.32 -20.63
C ASP A 48 20.86 2.36 -20.74
N ARG A 49 21.01 1.31 -21.57
CA ARG A 49 19.96 0.32 -21.79
C ARG A 49 19.75 -0.59 -20.59
N ASP A 50 20.79 -0.85 -19.81
CA ASP A 50 20.67 -1.66 -18.61
C ASP A 50 19.88 -0.88 -17.56
N PHE A 51 20.15 0.41 -17.41
CA PHE A 51 19.35 1.31 -16.58
C PHE A 51 17.91 1.45 -17.09
N LEU A 52 17.69 1.62 -18.40
CA LEU A 52 16.34 1.67 -18.96
C LEU A 52 15.56 0.39 -18.68
N ASN A 53 16.18 -0.77 -18.93
CA ASN A 53 15.57 -2.07 -18.63
C ASN A 53 15.29 -2.20 -17.13
N LEU A 54 16.17 -1.72 -16.26
CA LEU A 54 15.97 -1.74 -14.81
C LEU A 54 14.77 -0.89 -14.36
N ILE A 55 14.66 0.35 -14.84
CA ILE A 55 13.59 1.27 -14.41
C ILE A 55 12.25 1.04 -15.14
N SER A 56 12.24 0.15 -16.13
CA SER A 56 11.03 -0.27 -16.86
C SER A 56 10.63 -1.71 -16.56
N GLN A 57 11.41 -2.42 -15.75
CA GLN A 57 11.15 -3.79 -15.37
C GLN A 57 9.85 -3.90 -14.56
N GLU A 58 9.18 -5.03 -14.75
CA GLU A 58 8.06 -5.44 -13.93
C GLU A 58 8.55 -6.49 -12.94
N LEU A 59 8.37 -6.20 -11.65
CA LEU A 59 8.75 -7.07 -10.56
C LEU A 59 7.53 -7.41 -9.73
N ALA A 60 7.33 -8.71 -9.48
CA ALA A 60 6.34 -9.17 -8.52
C ALA A 60 7.00 -9.83 -7.30
N VAL A 61 6.47 -9.52 -6.12
CA VAL A 61 6.84 -10.13 -4.84
C VAL A 61 5.58 -10.66 -4.16
N GLN A 62 5.63 -11.88 -3.64
CA GLN A 62 4.50 -12.41 -2.89
C GLN A 62 4.47 -11.79 -1.50
N VAL A 63 3.33 -11.20 -1.13
CA VAL A 63 3.13 -10.57 0.18
C VAL A 63 2.41 -11.51 1.13
N LEU A 64 1.35 -12.18 0.65
CA LEU A 64 0.63 -13.20 1.41
C LEU A 64 0.50 -14.47 0.59
N PRO A 65 0.81 -15.65 1.15
CA PRO A 65 0.72 -16.92 0.43
C PRO A 65 -0.74 -17.36 0.19
N LEU A 66 -0.89 -18.36 -0.67
CA LEU A 66 -2.13 -19.13 -0.80
C LEU A 66 -2.64 -19.60 0.57
N GLY A 67 -3.96 -19.59 0.75
CA GLY A 67 -4.61 -20.06 1.97
C GLY A 67 -4.56 -19.07 3.12
N THR A 68 -3.92 -17.91 2.97
CA THR A 68 -3.89 -16.89 4.03
C THR A 68 -5.31 -16.43 4.38
N PRO A 69 -5.69 -16.43 5.67
CA PRO A 69 -6.96 -15.89 6.10
C PRO A 69 -6.96 -14.36 6.00
N LEU A 70 -8.03 -13.82 5.43
CA LEU A 70 -8.33 -12.40 5.40
C LEU A 70 -9.62 -12.17 6.18
N LEU A 71 -9.63 -11.13 7.01
CA LEU A 71 -10.80 -10.73 7.76
C LEU A 71 -11.52 -9.60 7.01
N VAL A 72 -12.83 -9.74 6.81
CA VAL A 72 -13.65 -8.74 6.12
C VAL A 72 -14.59 -8.08 7.12
N ALA A 73 -14.48 -6.77 7.26
CA ALA A 73 -15.38 -5.96 8.07
C ALA A 73 -16.64 -5.58 7.27
N LEU A 74 -17.81 -5.72 7.88
CA LEU A 74 -19.12 -5.44 7.29
C LEU A 74 -20.01 -4.69 8.27
N SER A 75 -20.95 -3.92 7.73
CA SER A 75 -21.97 -3.15 8.45
C SER A 75 -23.35 -3.79 8.29
N ASP A 76 -23.68 -4.72 9.17
CA ASP A 76 -25.03 -5.27 9.26
C ASP A 76 -25.89 -4.33 10.12
N GLN A 77 -26.75 -3.53 9.47
CA GLN A 77 -27.75 -2.68 10.14
C GLN A 77 -29.08 -3.41 10.40
N SER A 78 -29.25 -4.61 9.83
CA SER A 78 -30.52 -5.35 9.88
C SER A 78 -30.68 -6.17 11.16
N HIS A 79 -29.56 -6.50 11.80
CA HIS A 79 -29.53 -7.19 13.10
C HIS A 79 -28.99 -6.23 14.15
N GLY A 80 -29.89 -5.54 14.85
CA GLY A 80 -29.52 -4.77 16.05
C GLY A 80 -28.93 -5.70 17.10
N TRP A 81 -27.60 -5.69 17.25
CA TRP A 81 -26.81 -6.32 18.34
C TRP A 81 -27.22 -7.74 18.78
N GLN A 82 -27.97 -8.50 17.99
CA GLN A 82 -28.38 -9.85 18.35
C GLN A 82 -27.45 -10.84 17.67
N GLN A 83 -26.58 -11.38 18.52
CA GLN A 83 -25.58 -12.41 18.26
C GLN A 83 -24.39 -11.93 17.42
N ALA A 84 -23.59 -11.03 18.01
CA ALA A 84 -22.14 -11.22 17.92
C ALA A 84 -21.85 -12.58 18.57
N GLU A 85 -21.78 -13.63 17.77
CA GLU A 85 -21.21 -14.91 18.21
C GLU A 85 -19.92 -14.64 18.97
N ALA A 86 -19.65 -15.47 19.98
CA ALA A 86 -18.54 -15.38 20.92
C ALA A 86 -17.15 -15.59 20.27
N GLN A 87 -16.90 -14.97 19.12
CA GLN A 87 -15.57 -14.86 18.55
C GLN A 87 -14.83 -13.73 19.26
N PRO A 88 -13.57 -13.94 19.70
CA PRO A 88 -12.77 -12.88 20.27
C PRO A 88 -12.71 -11.72 19.26
N ARG A 89 -13.03 -10.51 19.72
CA ARG A 89 -12.95 -9.34 18.84
C ARG A 89 -11.54 -9.26 18.26
N PRO A 90 -11.39 -9.21 16.94
CA PRO A 90 -10.09 -9.11 16.31
C PRO A 90 -9.40 -7.83 16.78
N THR A 91 -8.11 -7.89 17.06
CA THR A 91 -7.32 -6.74 17.49
C THR A 91 -7.03 -5.84 16.30
N ILE A 92 -7.99 -4.97 15.97
CA ILE A 92 -7.89 -3.96 14.91
C ILE A 92 -7.64 -2.59 15.56
N PRO A 93 -6.58 -1.84 15.18
CA PRO A 93 -6.39 -0.47 15.65
C PRO A 93 -7.58 0.41 15.28
N LEU A 94 -8.06 1.23 16.22
CA LEU A 94 -9.28 2.04 16.05
C LEU A 94 -9.21 2.97 14.83
N GLN A 95 -8.03 3.44 14.43
CA GLN A 95 -7.87 4.28 13.25
C GLN A 95 -8.18 3.57 11.92
N PHE A 96 -8.15 2.23 11.90
CA PHE A 96 -8.38 1.41 10.73
C PHE A 96 -9.75 0.73 10.75
N LEU A 97 -10.47 0.83 11.87
CA LEU A 97 -11.80 0.24 11.97
C LEU A 97 -12.80 1.07 11.13
N PRO A 98 -13.46 0.48 10.13
CA PRO A 98 -14.44 1.19 9.35
C PRO A 98 -15.63 1.61 10.23
N PRO A 99 -16.20 2.81 10.01
CA PRO A 99 -17.31 3.28 10.81
C PRO A 99 -18.53 2.36 10.63
N GLY A 100 -19.12 1.92 11.74
CA GLY A 100 -20.32 1.07 11.71
C GLY A 100 -20.04 -0.39 11.39
N SER A 101 -18.79 -0.87 11.45
CA SER A 101 -18.50 -2.30 11.37
C SER A 101 -19.14 -3.05 12.53
N THR A 102 -20.10 -3.92 12.22
CA THR A 102 -20.83 -4.74 13.20
C THR A 102 -20.58 -6.23 13.02
N ARG A 103 -20.03 -6.66 11.88
CA ARG A 103 -19.76 -8.06 11.55
C ARG A 103 -18.35 -8.21 10.96
N PHE A 104 -17.70 -9.31 11.32
CA PHE A 104 -16.42 -9.71 10.74
C PHE A 104 -16.52 -11.13 10.20
N ILE A 105 -16.07 -11.34 8.97
CA ILE A 105 -16.12 -12.64 8.28
C ILE A 105 -14.71 -13.00 7.83
N THR A 106 -14.29 -14.24 8.09
CA THR A 106 -13.01 -14.75 7.57
C THR A 106 -13.21 -15.36 6.19
N VAL A 107 -12.38 -14.96 5.25
CA VAL A 107 -12.26 -15.51 3.89
C VAL A 107 -10.81 -15.95 3.66
N HIS A 108 -10.55 -16.77 2.65
CA HIS A 108 -9.18 -17.26 2.39
C HIS A 108 -8.71 -16.92 1.00
N ILE A 109 -7.42 -16.64 0.85
CA ILE A 109 -6.81 -16.51 -0.48
C ILE A 109 -6.80 -17.88 -1.16
N GLY A 110 -7.41 -17.97 -2.33
CA GLY A 110 -7.59 -19.20 -3.11
C GLY A 110 -6.57 -19.34 -4.25
N PRO A 111 -6.59 -20.49 -4.95
CA PRO A 111 -5.64 -20.78 -6.01
C PRO A 111 -5.89 -19.91 -7.24
N LYS A 112 -4.82 -19.67 -8.00
CA LYS A 112 -4.84 -18.93 -9.27
C LYS A 112 -5.89 -19.52 -10.23
N SER A 113 -6.71 -18.67 -10.84
CA SER A 113 -7.64 -19.13 -11.88
C SER A 113 -6.95 -19.21 -13.24
N LYS A 114 -7.46 -20.08 -14.14
CA LYS A 114 -6.96 -20.19 -15.53
C LYS A 114 -7.04 -18.87 -16.32
N ARG A 115 -7.87 -17.91 -15.89
CA ARG A 115 -8.00 -16.59 -16.54
C ARG A 115 -6.96 -15.58 -16.07
N GLN A 116 -6.16 -15.92 -15.07
CA GLN A 116 -5.14 -15.05 -14.47
C GLN A 116 -3.72 -15.61 -14.68
N SER A 117 -3.54 -16.55 -15.63
CA SER A 117 -2.24 -17.16 -15.97
C SER A 117 -1.13 -16.13 -16.15
N ASP A 118 -1.46 -15.00 -16.77
CA ASP A 118 -0.49 -14.02 -17.25
C ASP A 118 -0.21 -12.91 -16.23
N LEU A 119 -1.02 -12.82 -15.15
CA LEU A 119 -0.92 -11.73 -14.16
C LEU A 119 0.00 -12.07 -12.98
N PHE A 120 0.16 -13.36 -12.66
CA PHE A 120 0.93 -13.78 -11.49
C PHE A 120 2.22 -14.49 -11.89
N SER A 121 3.35 -14.06 -11.32
CA SER A 121 4.68 -14.65 -11.57
C SER A 121 4.87 -16.05 -11.00
N ALA A 122 3.96 -16.55 -10.17
CA ALA A 122 3.95 -17.93 -9.68
C ALA A 122 2.71 -18.70 -10.15
N ASP A 123 2.85 -20.02 -10.19
CA ASP A 123 1.76 -20.97 -10.51
C ASP A 123 0.81 -21.17 -9.32
N GLU A 124 1.22 -20.78 -8.12
CA GLU A 124 0.41 -20.84 -6.90
C GLU A 124 -0.36 -19.52 -6.66
N GLY A 125 -1.53 -19.60 -6.03
CA GLY A 125 -2.31 -18.42 -5.64
C GLY A 125 -1.60 -17.56 -4.59
N GLY A 126 -2.12 -16.37 -4.29
CA GLY A 126 -1.52 -15.47 -3.31
C GLY A 126 -1.99 -14.02 -3.46
N LEU A 127 -1.59 -13.19 -2.50
CA LEU A 127 -1.52 -11.74 -2.66
C LEU A 127 -0.10 -11.37 -3.08
N TRP A 128 -0.01 -10.73 -4.22
CA TRP A 128 1.21 -10.29 -4.85
C TRP A 128 1.25 -8.78 -4.87
N LEU A 129 2.47 -8.31 -4.81
CA LEU A 129 2.83 -6.95 -5.00
C LEU A 129 3.53 -6.82 -6.32
N ARG A 130 2.97 -6.02 -7.23
CA ARG A 130 3.50 -5.80 -8.56
C ARG A 130 4.01 -4.36 -8.67
N GLN A 131 5.30 -4.23 -8.91
CA GLN A 131 5.97 -2.97 -9.21
C GLN A 131 6.26 -2.94 -10.70
N THR A 132 5.69 -1.97 -11.42
CA THR A 132 6.01 -1.71 -12.82
C THR A 132 6.83 -0.43 -12.86
N GLY A 133 8.11 -0.53 -13.22
CA GLY A 133 9.05 0.57 -13.19
C GLY A 133 9.25 1.17 -11.80
N LEU A 134 9.37 2.50 -11.69
CA LEU A 134 9.67 3.20 -10.42
C LEU A 134 8.46 3.89 -9.77
N ASP A 135 7.34 3.99 -10.45
CA ASP A 135 6.19 4.83 -10.04
C ASP A 135 4.92 4.03 -9.74
N ARG A 136 4.75 2.87 -10.38
CA ARG A 136 3.51 2.11 -10.32
C ARG A 136 3.64 0.87 -9.46
N CYS A 137 2.84 0.87 -8.40
CA CYS A 137 2.80 -0.18 -7.40
C CYS A 137 1.36 -0.66 -7.20
N GLU A 138 1.09 -1.94 -7.43
CA GLU A 138 -0.25 -2.52 -7.40
C GLU A 138 -0.31 -3.78 -6.54
N LEU A 139 -1.41 -3.94 -5.81
CA LEU A 139 -1.71 -5.19 -5.13
C LEU A 139 -2.58 -6.05 -6.04
N GLU A 140 -2.14 -7.28 -6.26
CA GLU A 140 -2.85 -8.26 -7.06
C GLU A 140 -3.15 -9.49 -6.22
N CYS A 141 -4.43 -9.85 -6.13
CA CYS A 141 -4.87 -10.97 -5.32
C CYS A 141 -5.47 -12.05 -6.21
N SER A 142 -5.09 -13.29 -5.97
CA SER A 142 -5.77 -14.45 -6.52
C SER A 142 -7.22 -14.53 -6.02
N PRO A 143 -8.05 -15.41 -6.61
CA PRO A 143 -9.44 -15.57 -6.22
C PRO A 143 -9.59 -15.81 -4.72
N ILE A 144 -10.66 -15.29 -4.12
CA ILE A 144 -10.97 -15.45 -2.70
C ILE A 144 -11.92 -16.62 -2.53
N LEU A 145 -11.59 -17.55 -1.64
CA LEU A 145 -12.47 -18.60 -1.16
C LEU A 145 -13.44 -17.97 -0.15
N MET A 146 -14.72 -18.05 -0.49
CA MET A 146 -15.81 -17.50 0.29
C MET A 146 -16.15 -18.44 1.46
N PRO A 147 -16.75 -17.93 2.56
CA PRO A 147 -17.10 -18.76 3.71
C PRO A 147 -18.21 -19.76 3.33
N GLU A 148 -18.32 -20.84 4.09
CA GLU A 148 -19.41 -21.81 3.93
C GLU A 148 -20.78 -21.11 4.03
N GLY A 149 -21.69 -21.44 3.12
CA GLY A 149 -23.02 -20.83 3.04
C GLY A 149 -23.11 -19.57 2.17
N SER A 150 -22.03 -19.15 1.50
CA SER A 150 -22.11 -18.11 0.46
C SER A 150 -22.76 -18.64 -0.83
N ALA A 151 -23.44 -17.76 -1.57
CA ALA A 151 -24.10 -18.11 -2.84
C ALA A 151 -23.12 -18.62 -3.92
N LYS A 152 -21.85 -18.18 -3.85
CA LYS A 152 -20.75 -18.65 -4.69
C LYS A 152 -19.56 -19.00 -3.81
N ALA A 153 -18.94 -20.15 -4.06
CA ALA A 153 -17.80 -20.63 -3.30
C ALA A 153 -16.50 -19.82 -3.55
N VAL A 154 -16.40 -19.15 -4.70
CA VAL A 154 -15.17 -18.44 -5.10
C VAL A 154 -15.51 -17.07 -5.70
N ALA A 155 -14.84 -16.03 -5.20
CA ALA A 155 -14.85 -14.69 -5.76
C ALA A 155 -13.54 -14.43 -6.52
N GLN A 156 -13.61 -13.67 -7.62
CA GLN A 156 -12.47 -13.47 -8.53
C GLN A 156 -11.43 -12.46 -8.02
N SER A 157 -11.80 -11.63 -7.04
CA SER A 157 -10.95 -10.60 -6.45
C SER A 157 -11.51 -10.15 -5.09
N PRO A 158 -10.74 -9.42 -4.26
CA PRO A 158 -11.22 -8.84 -3.01
C PRO A 158 -12.43 -7.93 -3.20
N ASN A 159 -12.46 -7.12 -4.26
CA ASN A 159 -13.62 -6.29 -4.59
C ASN A 159 -14.86 -7.14 -4.90
N HIS A 160 -14.71 -8.20 -5.70
CA HIS A 160 -15.83 -9.09 -6.02
C HIS A 160 -16.32 -9.84 -4.77
N ALA A 161 -15.41 -10.29 -3.91
CA ALA A 161 -15.74 -10.91 -2.62
C ALA A 161 -16.50 -9.94 -1.72
N PHE A 162 -16.04 -8.69 -1.65
CA PHE A 162 -16.73 -7.63 -0.91
C PHE A 162 -18.14 -7.38 -1.43
N THR A 163 -18.32 -7.29 -2.76
CA THR A 163 -19.65 -7.13 -3.36
C THR A 163 -20.57 -8.26 -2.95
N MET A 164 -20.15 -9.53 -3.08
CA MET A 164 -20.96 -10.68 -2.69
C MET A 164 -21.33 -10.66 -1.19
N LEU A 165 -20.38 -10.35 -0.32
CA LEU A 165 -20.63 -10.25 1.12
C LEU A 165 -21.56 -9.07 1.46
N SER A 166 -21.40 -7.94 0.78
CA SER A 166 -22.25 -6.77 0.97
C SER A 166 -23.69 -7.01 0.47
N GLU A 167 -23.87 -7.72 -0.65
CA GLU A 167 -25.19 -8.12 -1.13
C GLU A 167 -25.90 -9.05 -0.15
N GLN A 168 -25.13 -9.93 0.50
CA GLN A 168 -25.66 -10.89 1.47
C GLN A 168 -26.01 -10.25 2.81
N TYR A 169 -25.16 -9.36 3.34
CA TYR A 169 -25.24 -8.87 4.73
C TYR A 169 -25.49 -7.35 4.87
N GLU A 170 -25.20 -6.54 3.84
CA GLU A 170 -25.36 -5.08 3.84
C GLU A 170 -26.51 -4.63 2.93
N GLN A 171 -27.69 -5.27 3.01
CA GLN A 171 -28.81 -4.99 2.09
C GLN A 171 -29.30 -3.52 2.11
N HIS A 172 -28.99 -2.76 3.15
CA HIS A 172 -29.29 -1.33 3.29
C HIS A 172 -28.41 -0.44 2.40
N ARG A 173 -27.30 -0.97 1.87
CA ARG A 173 -26.31 -0.22 1.11
C ARG A 173 -26.65 -0.22 -0.38
N LEU A 174 -27.22 0.88 -0.86
CA LEU A 174 -27.62 1.07 -2.27
C LEU A 174 -26.44 1.28 -3.24
N SER A 175 -25.22 1.50 -2.72
CA SER A 175 -24.02 1.78 -3.53
C SER A 175 -22.85 0.93 -3.07
N HIS A 176 -22.42 -0.02 -3.91
CA HIS A 176 -21.23 -0.86 -3.68
C HIS A 176 -19.90 -0.07 -3.81
N THR A 177 -19.95 1.26 -3.85
CA THR A 177 -18.78 2.14 -3.97
C THR A 177 -18.06 2.22 -2.62
N GLY A 178 -17.22 1.24 -2.34
CA GLY A 178 -16.31 1.22 -1.20
C GLY A 178 -15.04 0.52 -1.62
N ASN A 179 -13.89 1.06 -1.22
CA ASN A 179 -12.61 0.43 -1.49
C ASN A 179 -12.49 -0.85 -0.66
N ALA A 180 -12.58 -2.05 -1.28
CA ALA A 180 -12.49 -3.29 -0.52
C ALA A 180 -11.17 -3.42 0.25
N TYR A 181 -10.10 -2.77 -0.20
CA TYR A 181 -8.80 -2.80 0.49
C TYR A 181 -8.83 -2.13 1.88
N THR A 182 -9.81 -1.27 2.18
CA THR A 182 -9.99 -0.71 3.54
C THR A 182 -10.88 -1.59 4.42
N GLN A 183 -11.55 -2.58 3.84
CA GLN A 183 -12.51 -3.47 4.52
C GLN A 183 -11.93 -4.88 4.72
N PHE A 184 -10.90 -5.23 3.95
CA PHE A 184 -10.16 -6.47 4.07
C PHE A 184 -8.92 -6.24 4.92
N PHE A 185 -8.72 -7.11 5.90
CA PHE A 185 -7.61 -7.08 6.85
C PHE A 185 -6.78 -8.35 6.73
N TYR A 186 -5.48 -8.22 6.88
CA TYR A 186 -4.54 -9.31 7.06
C TYR A 186 -3.99 -9.26 8.48
N GLN A 187 -3.51 -10.40 8.98
CA GLN A 187 -2.91 -10.47 10.31
C GLN A 187 -1.39 -10.24 10.19
N GLU A 188 -0.88 -9.29 10.96
CA GLU A 188 0.55 -8.99 11.10
C GLU A 188 1.18 -9.93 12.16
N ALA A 189 2.53 -10.00 12.20
CA ALA A 189 3.26 -10.87 13.11
C ALA A 189 3.01 -10.58 14.61
N ASP A 190 2.60 -9.36 14.96
CA ASP A 190 2.21 -8.95 16.31
C ASP A 190 0.77 -9.35 16.68
N GLY A 191 0.06 -10.02 15.77
CA GLY A 191 -1.32 -10.45 15.93
C GLY A 191 -2.37 -9.38 15.61
N GLN A 192 -1.95 -8.15 15.25
CA GLN A 192 -2.87 -7.10 14.84
C GLN A 192 -3.44 -7.36 13.45
N TRP A 193 -4.69 -6.95 13.26
CA TRP A 193 -5.35 -6.98 11.96
C TRP A 193 -5.24 -5.59 11.31
N LEU A 194 -4.51 -5.52 10.21
CA LEU A 194 -4.29 -4.28 9.45
C LEU A 194 -4.97 -4.36 8.09
N PRO A 195 -5.51 -3.25 7.57
CA PRO A 195 -6.21 -3.27 6.29
C PRO A 195 -5.20 -3.48 5.14
N LEU A 196 -5.64 -4.12 4.06
CA LEU A 196 -4.82 -4.29 2.85
C LEU A 196 -4.41 -2.93 2.23
N SER A 197 -5.16 -1.86 2.50
CA SER A 197 -4.77 -0.50 2.11
C SER A 197 -3.46 -0.05 2.77
N VAL A 198 -3.13 -0.54 3.98
CA VAL A 198 -1.83 -0.26 4.60
C VAL A 198 -0.69 -0.94 3.83
N LEU A 199 -0.90 -2.15 3.29
CA LEU A 199 0.07 -2.75 2.37
C LEU A 199 0.25 -1.87 1.13
N ARG A 200 -0.85 -1.39 0.55
CA ARG A 200 -0.79 -0.52 -0.63
C ARG A 200 -0.13 0.83 -0.35
N ASP A 201 -0.45 1.47 0.76
CA ASP A 201 -0.07 2.85 1.07
C ASP A 201 1.27 2.93 1.80
N GLY A 202 1.57 1.96 2.68
CA GLY A 202 2.85 1.86 3.39
C GLY A 202 4.03 1.61 2.46
N MET A 203 3.74 1.16 1.25
CA MET A 203 4.68 1.09 0.15
C MET A 203 5.11 2.44 -0.41
N PHE A 204 4.22 3.43 -0.45
CA PHE A 204 4.62 4.79 -0.82
C PHE A 204 5.35 5.52 0.31
N LYS A 205 5.35 4.97 1.54
CA LYS A 205 5.80 5.67 2.76
C LYS A 205 6.89 4.97 3.57
N ARG A 206 7.51 3.87 3.09
CA ARG A 206 8.45 3.05 3.88
C ARG A 206 7.90 2.77 5.30
N ALA A 207 6.70 2.20 5.35
CA ALA A 207 6.05 1.89 6.62
C ALA A 207 6.80 0.81 7.41
N GLU A 208 6.76 0.91 8.73
CA GLU A 208 7.46 0.05 9.71
C GLU A 208 6.71 -1.27 10.00
N THR A 209 5.99 -1.86 9.04
CA THR A 209 5.37 -3.18 9.25
C THR A 209 6.26 -4.29 8.73
N SER A 210 6.26 -5.46 9.40
CA SER A 210 7.19 -6.54 9.09
C SER A 210 6.87 -7.16 7.72
N VAL A 211 5.58 -7.30 7.38
CA VAL A 211 5.14 -7.80 6.06
C VAL A 211 5.59 -6.87 4.93
N ILE A 212 5.43 -5.55 5.09
CA ILE A 212 5.87 -4.56 4.09
C ILE A 212 7.39 -4.55 4.00
N HIS A 213 8.09 -4.57 5.14
CA HIS A 213 9.54 -4.60 5.20
C HIS A 213 10.12 -5.82 4.47
N LEU A 214 9.55 -7.01 4.68
CA LEU A 214 9.98 -8.23 3.99
C LEU A 214 9.71 -8.16 2.48
N ALA A 215 8.55 -7.65 2.07
CA ALA A 215 8.23 -7.48 0.65
C ALA A 215 9.22 -6.49 -0.01
N TRP A 216 9.57 -5.40 0.67
CA TRP A 216 10.60 -4.46 0.20
C TRP A 216 11.97 -5.12 0.14
N GLN A 217 12.41 -5.83 1.17
CA GLN A 217 13.73 -6.48 1.16
C GLN A 217 13.87 -7.47 -0.02
N GLN A 218 12.81 -8.21 -0.33
CA GLN A 218 12.79 -9.10 -1.50
C GLN A 218 12.83 -8.32 -2.82
N LEU A 219 12.11 -7.19 -2.90
CA LEU A 219 12.11 -6.32 -4.07
C LEU A 219 13.48 -5.63 -4.26
N GLU A 220 14.12 -5.17 -3.18
CA GLU A 220 15.48 -4.62 -3.19
C GLU A 220 16.51 -5.67 -3.60
N THR A 221 16.38 -6.91 -3.12
CA THR A 221 17.25 -8.02 -3.52
C THR A 221 17.10 -8.33 -5.00
N LYS A 222 15.86 -8.31 -5.53
CA LYS A 222 15.60 -8.51 -6.96
C LYS A 222 16.10 -7.36 -7.83
N LEU A 223 16.02 -6.12 -7.34
CA LEU A 223 16.51 -4.92 -8.03
C LEU A 223 18.03 -4.74 -7.94
N GLY A 224 18.68 -5.32 -6.92
CA GLY A 224 20.13 -5.26 -6.73
C GLY A 224 20.71 -3.87 -6.40
N TRP A 225 19.88 -2.84 -6.14
CA TRP A 225 20.37 -1.44 -6.14
C TRP A 225 19.88 -0.49 -5.04
N CYS A 226 19.04 -0.90 -4.09
CA CYS A 226 18.62 0.01 -3.02
C CYS A 226 19.47 -0.14 -1.76
N HIS A 227 20.73 0.29 -1.81
CA HIS A 227 21.35 0.79 -0.58
C HIS A 227 20.70 2.13 -0.23
N MET A 228 19.64 2.09 0.58
CA MET A 228 19.05 3.32 1.10
C MET A 228 20.11 4.08 1.92
N PRO A 229 20.26 5.41 1.76
CA PRO A 229 20.98 6.16 2.77
C PRO A 229 20.28 5.92 4.12
N PRO A 230 21.04 5.68 5.20
CA PRO A 230 20.47 5.47 6.52
C PRO A 230 19.54 6.63 6.86
N SER A 231 18.42 6.32 7.52
CA SER A 231 17.47 7.33 7.98
C SER A 231 18.22 8.49 8.65
N PRO A 232 17.90 9.76 8.32
CA PRO A 232 18.58 10.89 8.94
C PRO A 232 18.36 10.79 10.45
N LYS A 233 19.44 10.54 11.18
CA LYS A 233 19.43 10.49 12.65
C LYS A 233 18.78 11.79 13.11
N THR A 234 17.68 11.68 13.83
CA THR A 234 17.04 12.82 14.47
C THR A 234 18.08 13.46 15.38
N THR A 235 18.71 14.54 14.92
CA THR A 235 19.58 15.35 15.75
C THR A 235 18.70 16.03 16.77
N VAL A 236 18.59 15.41 17.95
CA VAL A 236 18.03 16.05 19.13
C VAL A 236 18.79 17.36 19.33
N PRO A 237 18.13 18.53 19.28
CA PRO A 237 18.82 19.79 19.51
C PRO A 237 19.37 19.76 20.94
N LYS A 238 20.70 19.96 21.05
CA LYS A 238 21.38 20.15 22.35
C LYS A 238 20.68 21.31 23.06
N ARG A 239 20.01 20.97 24.17
CA ARG A 239 19.44 21.93 25.10
C ARG A 239 20.60 22.74 25.67
N ASN A 240 20.72 24.01 25.28
CA ASN A 240 21.70 24.92 25.86
C ASN A 240 21.44 25.00 27.37
N LYS A 241 22.50 24.76 28.16
CA LYS A 241 22.53 25.02 29.60
C LYS A 241 22.25 26.51 29.82
N PRO A 242 21.40 26.89 30.77
CA PRO A 242 21.37 28.27 31.24
C PRO A 242 22.66 28.55 32.02
N ASP A 243 23.33 29.65 31.66
CA ASP A 243 24.48 30.18 32.38
C ASP A 243 24.04 30.50 33.82
N ALA A 244 24.66 29.77 34.76
CA ALA A 244 24.66 30.15 36.15
C ALA A 244 25.91 31.01 36.39
N ASP A 245 25.63 32.26 36.75
CA ASP A 245 26.33 33.02 37.79
C ASP A 245 27.72 33.61 37.47
N ALA A 246 27.77 34.94 37.46
CA ALA A 246 28.84 35.71 38.09
C ALA A 246 28.38 37.16 38.28
N GLY A 247 27.93 37.47 39.50
CA GLY A 247 27.87 38.84 39.97
C GLY A 247 29.25 39.48 40.12
N GLN A 248 29.32 40.77 39.83
CA GLN A 248 29.91 41.83 40.67
C GLN A 248 29.48 43.19 40.11
#